data_AF-A0A226NC81-F1
#
_entry.id   AF-A0A226NC81-F1
#
_cell.length_a   1.000
_cell.length_b   1.000
_cell.length_c   1.000
_cell.angle_alpha   90.00
_cell.angle_beta   90.00
_cell.angle_gamma   90.00
#
_symmetry.space_group_name_H-M   'P 1'
#
loop_
_entity.id
_entity.type
_entity.pdbx_description
1 polymer ?
#
loop_
_entity_poly.entity_id
_entity_poly.type
_entity_poly.pdbx_seq_one_letter_code
_entity_poly.pdbx_strand_id
1 'polypeptide(L)'
;MENKTKGKLQKQICQVVLDHFEKQYTTELGDAWSSVRFSFSQPRDVLTYPSCWQHAILLNKFSRTTDLEDTLCAQGYQSAFRGTLPYLPRSLKCYVSRTPRRFPSQKHQTGKLKEYYLLNAASMLPVLALEVKDGEDVLDLCAAPGGKSVAILQCACPGNVLRS
;
A
#
# COMPACT_ATOMS: atom_id res chain seq x y z
N MET A 1 26.25 -27.99 21.19
CA MET A 1 25.24 -26.93 21.45
C MET A 1 24.47 -26.71 20.17
N GLU A 2 23.30 -27.34 20.06
CA GLU A 2 22.44 -27.27 18.86
C GLU A 2 21.67 -25.97 18.83
N ASN A 3 21.85 -25.19 17.75
CA ASN A 3 21.07 -24.00 17.46
C ASN A 3 19.68 -24.40 16.96
N LYS A 4 18.68 -24.41 17.85
CA LYS A 4 17.27 -24.52 17.48
C LYS A 4 16.81 -23.26 16.73
N THR A 5 16.71 -23.37 15.41
CA THR A 5 16.07 -22.38 14.55
C THR A 5 14.58 -22.31 14.92
N LYS A 6 14.16 -21.21 15.56
CA LYS A 6 12.73 -20.95 15.85
C LYS A 6 11.97 -20.85 14.53
N GLY A 7 11.18 -21.88 14.21
CA GLY A 7 10.28 -21.88 13.05
C GLY A 7 9.33 -20.68 13.10
N LYS A 8 9.19 -19.97 11.97
CA LYS A 8 8.15 -18.94 11.80
C LYS A 8 6.78 -19.58 12.06
N LEU A 9 6.04 -19.05 13.03
CA LEU A 9 4.62 -19.36 13.24
C LEU A 9 3.88 -19.19 11.91
N GLN A 10 3.43 -20.30 11.32
CA GLN A 10 2.62 -20.28 10.11
C GLN A 10 1.24 -19.75 10.52
N LYS A 11 0.86 -18.57 10.01
CA LYS A 11 -0.43 -17.96 10.34
C LYS A 11 -1.54 -18.88 9.85
N GLN A 12 -2.22 -19.55 10.76
CA GLN A 12 -3.41 -20.34 10.45
C GLN A 12 -4.58 -19.37 10.26
N ILE A 13 -5.22 -19.43 9.09
CA ILE A 13 -6.33 -18.54 8.76
C ILE A 13 -7.60 -19.10 9.41
N CYS A 14 -8.35 -18.24 10.10
CA CYS A 14 -9.56 -18.66 10.80
C CYS A 14 -10.68 -19.01 9.81
N GLN A 15 -11.04 -20.29 9.75
CA GLN A 15 -12.07 -20.78 8.83
C GLN A 15 -13.43 -20.12 9.07
N VAL A 16 -13.79 -19.87 10.33
CA VAL A 16 -15.04 -19.20 10.71
C VAL A 16 -15.13 -17.79 10.12
N VAL A 17 -14.02 -17.05 10.11
CA VAL A 17 -13.96 -15.70 9.53
C VAL A 17 -14.14 -15.76 8.01
N LEU A 18 -13.51 -16.74 7.36
CA LEU A 18 -13.66 -16.91 5.91
C LEU A 18 -15.08 -17.31 5.51
N ASP A 19 -15.74 -18.17 6.28
CA ASP A 19 -17.13 -18.56 6.03
C ASP A 19 -18.09 -17.38 6.22
N HIS A 20 -17.78 -16.50 7.19
CA HIS A 20 -18.52 -15.26 7.39
C HIS A 20 -18.37 -14.30 6.20
N PHE A 21 -17.14 -14.08 5.71
CA PHE A 21 -16.91 -13.26 4.51
C PHE A 21 -17.61 -13.81 3.28
N GLU A 22 -17.58 -15.12 3.05
CA GLU A 22 -18.26 -15.74 1.90
C GLU A 22 -19.77 -15.47 1.95
N LYS A 23 -20.40 -15.68 3.12
CA LYS A 23 -21.84 -15.44 3.29
C LYS A 23 -22.19 -13.96 3.09
N GLN A 24 -21.41 -13.06 3.72
CA GLN A 24 -21.71 -11.64 3.70
C GLN A 24 -21.47 -11.01 2.33
N TYR A 25 -20.32 -11.27 1.69
CA TYR A 25 -20.03 -10.71 0.36
C TYR A 25 -20.88 -11.29 -0.75
N THR A 26 -21.31 -12.55 -0.65
CA THR A 26 -22.31 -13.08 -1.59
C THR A 26 -23.62 -12.30 -1.50
N THR A 27 -24.02 -11.90 -0.29
CA THR A 27 -25.25 -11.13 -0.07
C THR A 27 -25.12 -9.68 -0.51
N GLU A 28 -24.00 -9.02 -0.21
CA GLU A 28 -23.78 -7.59 -0.48
C GLU A 28 -23.36 -7.30 -1.93
N LEU A 29 -22.53 -8.16 -2.52
CA LEU A 29 -21.88 -7.91 -3.81
C LEU A 29 -22.41 -8.82 -4.95
N GLY A 30 -23.17 -9.87 -4.64
CA GLY A 30 -23.85 -10.74 -5.61
C GLY A 30 -22.93 -11.23 -6.74
N ASP A 31 -23.27 -10.87 -7.98
CA ASP A 31 -22.55 -11.30 -9.17
C ASP A 31 -21.11 -10.76 -9.25
N ALA A 32 -20.83 -9.61 -8.63
CA ALA A 32 -19.47 -9.07 -8.57
C ALA A 32 -18.56 -9.94 -7.69
N TRP A 33 -19.09 -10.47 -6.57
CA TRP A 33 -18.37 -11.46 -5.75
C TRP A 33 -18.12 -12.74 -6.54
N SER A 34 -19.10 -13.18 -7.33
CA SER A 34 -18.96 -14.34 -8.20
C SER A 34 -17.90 -14.12 -9.29
N SER A 35 -17.79 -12.93 -9.87
CA SER A 35 -16.73 -12.61 -10.86
C SER A 35 -15.33 -12.64 -10.23
N VAL A 36 -15.18 -12.17 -8.99
CA VAL A 36 -13.93 -12.32 -8.23
C VAL A 36 -13.68 -13.81 -7.99
N ARG A 37 -14.70 -14.59 -7.63
CA ARG A 37 -14.62 -16.05 -7.46
C ARG A 37 -14.19 -16.79 -8.73
N PHE A 38 -14.64 -16.38 -9.91
CA PHE A 38 -14.28 -17.02 -11.18
C PHE A 38 -12.86 -16.68 -11.65
N SER A 39 -12.31 -15.55 -11.19
CA SER A 39 -10.94 -15.13 -11.53
C SER A 39 -9.88 -15.85 -10.70
N PHE A 40 -10.28 -16.60 -9.67
CA PHE A 40 -9.39 -17.36 -8.78
C PHE A 40 -9.86 -18.82 -8.67
N SER A 41 -8.96 -19.73 -8.29
CA SER A 41 -9.32 -21.15 -8.14
C SER A 41 -10.24 -21.37 -6.93
N GLN A 42 -10.13 -20.50 -5.92
CA GLN A 42 -11.06 -20.38 -4.80
C GLN A 42 -11.38 -18.89 -4.51
N PRO A 43 -12.63 -18.52 -4.16
CA PRO A 43 -12.99 -17.13 -3.82
C PRO A 43 -12.16 -16.57 -2.66
N ARG A 44 -11.70 -17.46 -1.77
CA ARG A 44 -10.88 -17.14 -0.60
C ARG A 44 -9.46 -16.73 -0.98
N ASP A 45 -9.01 -16.99 -2.21
CA ASP A 45 -7.64 -16.70 -2.63
C ASP A 45 -7.37 -15.19 -2.64
N VAL A 46 -8.35 -14.33 -2.93
CA VAL A 46 -8.15 -12.88 -2.84
C VAL A 46 -7.89 -12.41 -1.40
N LEU A 47 -8.50 -13.08 -0.42
CA LEU A 47 -8.40 -12.78 1.00
C LEU A 47 -7.16 -13.40 1.64
N THR A 48 -6.63 -14.47 1.05
CA THR A 48 -5.63 -15.32 1.70
C THR A 48 -4.31 -15.43 0.94
N TYR A 49 -4.30 -15.16 -0.37
CA TYR A 49 -3.16 -15.36 -1.22
C TYR A 49 -2.40 -14.04 -1.44
N PRO A 50 -1.17 -13.90 -0.92
CA PRO A 50 -0.45 -12.64 -0.95
C PRO A 50 -0.08 -12.14 -2.35
N SER A 51 -0.11 -13.00 -3.39
CA SER A 51 0.17 -12.57 -4.76
C SER A 51 -0.95 -11.71 -5.35
N CYS A 52 -2.16 -11.79 -4.78
CA CYS A 52 -3.29 -10.95 -5.15
C CYS A 52 -3.15 -9.50 -4.63
N TRP A 53 -2.23 -9.27 -3.70
CA TRP A 53 -2.07 -7.96 -3.06
C TRP A 53 -1.02 -7.13 -3.79
N GLN A 54 -1.50 -6.10 -4.48
CA GLN A 54 -0.64 -5.14 -5.14
C GLN A 54 -0.10 -4.12 -4.13
N HIS A 55 1.22 -3.94 -4.14
CA HIS A 55 1.91 -2.97 -3.31
C HIS A 55 2.37 -1.80 -4.17
N ALA A 56 2.19 -0.60 -3.64
CA ALA A 56 2.75 0.63 -4.17
C ALA A 56 4.08 0.95 -3.49
N ILE A 57 5.04 1.38 -4.29
CA ILE A 57 6.32 1.94 -3.87
C ILE A 57 6.16 3.45 -3.92
N LEU A 58 5.91 4.04 -2.76
CA LEU A 58 5.80 5.48 -2.59
C LEU A 58 7.19 6.04 -2.30
N LEU A 59 7.75 6.82 -3.21
CA LEU A 59 9.06 7.44 -2.98
C LEU A 59 8.94 8.54 -1.93
N ASN A 60 10.00 8.68 -1.14
CA ASN A 60 10.09 9.72 -0.16
C ASN A 60 10.71 10.98 -0.78
N LYS A 61 9.91 12.02 -1.02
CA LYS A 61 10.36 13.32 -1.54
C LYS A 61 11.37 14.02 -0.64
N PHE A 62 11.46 13.63 0.63
CA PHE A 62 12.44 14.15 1.58
C PHE A 62 13.78 13.40 1.54
N SER A 63 13.87 12.30 0.78
CA SER A 63 15.13 11.61 0.48
C SER A 63 15.71 12.14 -0.83
N ARG A 64 17.04 12.25 -0.93
CA ARG A 64 17.75 12.78 -2.10
C ARG A 64 18.15 11.69 -3.13
N THR A 65 17.43 10.57 -3.21
CA THR A 65 17.82 9.45 -4.08
C THR A 65 17.25 9.60 -5.49
N THR A 66 18.09 9.83 -6.50
CA THR A 66 17.69 9.92 -7.91
C THR A 66 17.63 8.55 -8.61
N ASP A 67 18.52 7.64 -8.23
CA ASP A 67 18.77 6.40 -9.00
C ASP A 67 17.67 5.33 -8.80
N LEU A 68 16.81 5.54 -7.80
CA LEU A 68 15.77 4.58 -7.45
C LEU A 68 14.68 4.53 -8.52
N GLU A 69 14.32 5.66 -9.13
CA GLU A 69 13.32 5.71 -10.20
C GLU A 69 13.78 4.94 -11.43
N ASP A 70 15.04 5.14 -11.85
CA ASP A 70 15.64 4.43 -12.98
C ASP A 70 15.70 2.93 -12.70
N THR A 71 16.07 2.55 -11.48
CA THR A 71 16.08 1.15 -11.02
C THR A 71 14.68 0.52 -11.08
N LEU A 72 13.66 1.24 -10.63
CA LEU A 72 12.26 0.78 -10.68
C LEU A 72 11.78 0.61 -12.11
N CYS A 73 12.05 1.58 -12.98
CA CYS A 73 11.73 1.52 -14.40
C CYS A 73 12.42 0.33 -15.10
N ALA A 74 13.72 0.13 -14.84
CA ALA A 74 14.48 -1.00 -15.37
C ALA A 74 13.94 -2.36 -14.90
N GLN A 75 13.37 -2.42 -13.69
CA GLN A 75 12.70 -3.60 -13.15
C GLN A 75 11.25 -3.76 -13.62
N GLY A 76 10.75 -2.87 -14.48
CA GLY A 76 9.41 -2.93 -15.06
C GLY A 76 8.29 -2.37 -14.18
N TYR A 77 8.62 -1.61 -13.13
CA TYR A 77 7.64 -0.86 -12.37
C TYR A 77 7.14 0.34 -13.18
N GLN A 78 5.88 0.72 -12.98
CA GLN A 78 5.23 1.81 -13.68
C GLN A 78 4.61 2.77 -12.68
N SER A 79 4.45 4.04 -13.05
CA SER A 79 3.68 4.98 -12.23
C SER A 79 2.28 4.41 -11.96
N ALA A 80 1.88 4.41 -10.69
CA ALA A 80 0.58 3.95 -10.22
C ALA A 80 -0.56 4.81 -10.77
N PHE A 81 -0.28 6.08 -11.04
CA PHE A 81 -1.23 7.05 -11.55
C PHE A 81 -0.68 7.56 -12.89
N ARG A 82 -1.39 7.26 -13.98
CA ARG A 82 -1.06 7.75 -15.33
C ARG A 82 -1.95 8.93 -15.68
N GLY A 83 -1.36 9.99 -16.21
CA GLY A 83 -2.05 11.18 -16.69
C GLY A 83 -1.89 12.40 -15.78
N THR A 84 -2.19 13.56 -16.33
CA THR A 84 -2.23 14.84 -15.61
C THR A 84 -3.57 14.95 -14.90
N LEU A 85 -3.74 14.23 -13.81
CA LEU A 85 -4.89 14.42 -12.94
C LEU A 85 -4.72 15.78 -12.24
N PRO A 86 -5.67 16.72 -12.33
CA PRO A 86 -5.51 18.08 -11.82
C PRO A 86 -5.31 18.12 -10.29
N TYR A 87 -5.80 17.10 -9.58
CA TYR A 87 -5.67 16.92 -8.14
C TYR A 87 -4.44 16.08 -7.75
N LEU A 88 -3.72 15.48 -8.70
CA LEU A 88 -2.56 14.67 -8.36
C LEU A 88 -1.35 15.58 -8.13
N PRO A 89 -0.74 15.53 -6.93
CA PRO A 89 0.39 16.39 -6.64
C PRO A 89 1.57 16.06 -7.56
N ARG A 90 2.17 17.08 -8.17
CA ARG A 90 3.33 16.89 -9.07
C ARG A 90 4.52 16.24 -8.37
N SER A 91 4.64 16.40 -7.05
CA SER A 91 5.70 15.79 -6.24
C SER A 91 5.44 14.32 -5.92
N LEU A 92 4.23 13.81 -6.15
CA LEU A 92 3.89 12.44 -5.79
C LEU A 92 4.51 11.47 -6.78
N LYS A 93 5.46 10.66 -6.29
CA LYS A 93 6.10 9.60 -7.05
C LYS A 93 5.73 8.25 -6.45
N CYS A 94 4.89 7.51 -7.17
CA CYS A 94 4.30 6.27 -6.69
C CYS A 94 4.31 5.22 -7.80
N TYR A 95 4.90 4.05 -7.55
CA TYR A 95 5.11 3.01 -8.56
C TYR A 95 4.45 1.70 -8.16
N VAL A 96 3.96 0.96 -9.15
CA VAL A 96 3.38 -0.38 -8.98
C VAL A 96 3.95 -1.33 -10.03
N SER A 97 4.00 -2.61 -9.69
CA SER A 97 4.28 -3.69 -10.64
C SER A 97 2.98 -4.35 -11.09
N ARG A 98 2.89 -4.69 -12.38
CA ARG A 98 1.80 -5.52 -12.93
C ARG A 98 1.93 -6.99 -12.58
N THR A 99 3.13 -7.41 -12.21
CA THR A 99 3.41 -8.78 -11.75
C THR A 99 3.44 -8.84 -10.23
N PRO A 100 3.03 -9.94 -9.61
CA PRO A 100 3.11 -10.13 -8.16
C PRO A 100 4.57 -10.22 -7.70
N ARG A 101 5.21 -9.07 -7.53
CA ARG A 101 6.58 -8.94 -7.06
C ARG A 101 6.58 -8.20 -5.75
N ARG A 102 7.32 -8.74 -4.78
CA ARG A 102 7.62 -8.03 -3.53
C ARG A 102 8.90 -7.26 -3.70
N PHE A 103 8.79 -5.94 -3.58
CA PHE A 103 9.94 -5.09 -3.37
C PHE A 103 10.42 -5.22 -1.92
N PRO A 104 11.73 -5.16 -1.63
CA PRO A 104 12.24 -5.30 -0.27
C PRO A 104 11.76 -4.17 0.64
N SER A 105 11.36 -4.49 1.86
CA SER A 105 11.01 -3.47 2.86
C SER A 105 12.26 -2.81 3.43
N GLN A 106 12.31 -1.47 3.46
CA GLN A 106 13.36 -0.76 4.18
C GLN A 106 13.12 -0.79 5.69
N LYS A 107 14.12 -1.32 6.40
CA LYS A 107 14.20 -1.21 7.86
C LYS A 107 14.47 0.24 8.26
N HIS A 108 13.94 0.63 9.41
CA HIS A 108 14.29 1.93 9.99
C HIS A 108 15.77 1.94 10.36
N GLN A 109 16.43 3.06 10.10
CA GLN A 109 17.82 3.33 10.47
C GLN A 109 17.86 4.71 11.13
N THR A 110 18.44 4.79 12.32
CA THR A 110 18.57 6.06 13.05
C THR A 110 19.36 7.08 12.22
N GLY A 111 18.83 8.30 12.10
CA GLY A 111 19.49 9.38 11.34
C GLY A 111 19.38 9.26 9.81
N LYS A 112 18.76 8.19 9.27
CA LYS A 112 18.53 8.03 7.83
C LYS A 112 17.03 7.94 7.52
N LEU A 113 16.54 8.84 6.67
CA LEU A 113 15.20 8.75 6.11
C LEU A 113 15.10 7.55 5.17
N LYS A 114 13.93 6.91 5.15
CA LYS A 114 13.64 5.88 4.14
C LYS A 114 13.61 6.54 2.77
N GLU A 115 14.06 5.81 1.76
CA GLU A 115 14.07 6.26 0.37
C GLU A 115 12.68 6.02 -0.25
N TYR A 116 11.96 5.02 0.25
CA TYR A 116 10.60 4.70 -0.15
C TYR A 116 9.81 4.01 0.96
N TYR A 117 8.50 3.99 0.80
CA TYR A 117 7.54 3.29 1.66
C TYR A 117 6.75 2.29 0.82
N LEU A 118 6.60 1.07 1.34
CA LEU A 118 5.73 0.06 0.73
C LEU A 118 4.35 0.16 1.38
N LEU A 119 3.35 0.46 0.56
CA LEU A 119 1.95 0.58 0.98
C LEU A 119 1.09 -0.38 0.16
N ASN A 120 -0.06 -0.80 0.69
CA ASN A 120 -1.09 -1.37 -0.18
C ASN A 120 -1.47 -0.30 -1.21
N ALA A 121 -1.48 -0.62 -2.51
CA ALA A 121 -1.78 0.36 -3.56
C ALA A 121 -3.14 1.05 -3.34
N ALA A 122 -4.15 0.30 -2.87
CA ALA A 122 -5.47 0.86 -2.56
C ALA A 122 -5.45 1.89 -1.41
N SER A 123 -4.42 1.87 -0.54
CA SER A 123 -4.30 2.85 0.54
C SER A 123 -3.96 4.26 0.07
N MET A 124 -3.54 4.44 -1.18
CA MET A 124 -3.30 5.77 -1.78
C MET A 124 -4.61 6.46 -2.19
N LEU A 125 -5.66 5.69 -2.51
CA LEU A 125 -6.93 6.23 -2.99
C LEU A 125 -7.57 7.24 -2.02
N PRO A 126 -7.74 6.95 -0.71
CA PRO A 126 -8.32 7.93 0.22
C PRO A 126 -7.45 9.17 0.41
N VAL A 127 -6.13 9.04 0.29
CA VAL A 127 -5.20 10.18 0.41
C VAL A 127 -5.33 11.11 -0.79
N LEU A 128 -5.43 10.53 -1.99
CA LEU A 128 -5.65 11.30 -3.21
C LEU A 128 -7.03 11.95 -3.24
N ALA A 129 -8.07 11.25 -2.78
CA ALA A 129 -9.42 11.79 -2.71
C ALA A 129 -9.59 12.93 -1.70
N LEU A 130 -8.69 13.05 -0.72
CA LEU A 130 -8.69 14.16 0.23
C LEU A 130 -8.21 15.47 -0.42
N GLU A 131 -7.42 15.38 -1.51
CA GLU A 131 -6.93 16.53 -2.29
C GLU A 131 -6.28 17.65 -1.45
N VAL A 132 -5.54 17.24 -0.40
CA VAL A 132 -4.87 18.16 0.53
C VAL A 132 -3.99 19.15 -0.22
N LYS A 133 -4.12 20.42 0.14
CA LYS A 133 -3.31 21.52 -0.40
C LYS A 133 -2.25 21.96 0.60
N ASP A 134 -1.22 22.61 0.07
CA ASP A 134 -0.15 23.18 0.88
C ASP A 134 -0.72 24.23 1.84
N GLY A 135 -0.27 24.19 3.10
CA GLY A 135 -0.71 25.08 4.17
C GLY A 135 -2.00 24.67 4.88
N GLU A 136 -2.72 23.64 4.44
CA GLU A 136 -3.91 23.14 5.14
C GLU A 136 -3.56 22.38 6.43
N ASP A 137 -4.48 22.42 7.39
CA ASP A 137 -4.41 21.60 8.61
C ASP A 137 -5.09 20.26 8.37
N VAL A 138 -4.37 19.17 8.64
CA VAL A 138 -4.85 17.80 8.39
C VAL A 138 -4.86 17.00 9.68
N LEU A 139 -5.96 16.30 9.95
CA LEU A 139 -6.12 15.38 11.08
C LEU A 139 -6.16 13.93 10.61
N ASP A 140 -5.23 13.11 11.08
CA ASP A 140 -5.27 11.66 10.91
C ASP A 140 -5.73 10.98 12.21
N LEU A 141 -7.03 10.64 12.26
CA LEU A 141 -7.69 9.99 13.39
C LEU A 141 -7.28 8.53 13.63
N CYS A 142 -6.59 7.91 12.67
CA CYS A 142 -6.18 6.50 12.74
C CYS A 142 -4.73 6.37 12.27
N ALA A 143 -3.87 7.19 12.88
CA ALA A 143 -2.52 7.40 12.40
C ALA A 143 -1.58 6.22 12.65
N ALA A 144 -1.94 5.19 13.42
CA ALA A 144 -1.10 4.00 13.60
C ALA A 144 -1.45 2.92 12.53
N PRO A 145 -0.47 2.37 11.78
CA PRO A 145 0.98 2.54 11.87
C PRO A 145 1.59 3.70 11.04
N GLY A 146 0.79 4.53 10.38
CA GLY A 146 1.25 5.82 9.80
C GLY A 146 1.40 5.86 8.29
N GLY A 147 1.02 4.80 7.58
CA GLY A 147 1.18 4.73 6.12
C GLY A 147 0.43 5.84 5.38
N LYS A 148 -0.78 6.18 5.83
CA LYS A 148 -1.60 7.25 5.21
C LYS A 148 -1.06 8.63 5.55
N SER A 149 -0.68 8.87 6.81
CA SER A 149 -0.06 10.12 7.23
C SER A 149 1.23 10.40 6.45
N VAL A 150 2.05 9.38 6.19
CA VAL A 150 3.23 9.52 5.33
C VAL A 150 2.82 9.86 3.90
N ALA A 151 1.82 9.18 3.34
CA ALA A 151 1.33 9.46 1.99
C ALA A 151 0.79 10.90 1.84
N ILE A 152 0.07 11.42 2.83
CA ILE A 152 -0.38 12.82 2.87
C ILE A 152 0.83 13.77 2.78
N LEU A 153 1.87 13.52 3.58
CA LEU A 153 3.10 14.32 3.55
C LEU A 153 3.87 14.21 2.23
N GLN A 154 3.71 13.13 1.46
CA GLN A 154 4.27 13.03 0.11
C GLN A 154 3.46 13.84 -0.91
N CYS A 155 2.15 14.00 -0.67
CA CYS A 155 1.23 14.73 -1.53
C CYS A 155 1.32 16.25 -1.36
N ALA A 156 1.41 16.75 -0.13
CA ALA A 156 1.37 18.19 0.16
C ALA A 156 2.45 18.58 1.18
N CYS A 157 2.53 19.88 1.46
CA CYS A 157 3.23 20.48 2.59
C CYS A 157 2.16 21.11 3.53
N PRO A 158 1.51 20.31 4.39
CA PRO A 158 0.47 20.80 5.30
C PRO A 158 1.03 21.83 6.28
N GLY A 159 0.18 22.75 6.75
CA GLY A 159 0.52 23.68 7.83
C GLY A 159 0.74 22.93 9.14
N ASN A 160 -0.24 22.11 9.53
CA ASN A 160 -0.14 21.16 10.64
C ASN A 160 -0.65 19.77 10.23
N VAL A 161 -0.03 18.73 10.79
CA VAL A 161 -0.56 17.35 10.74
C VAL A 161 -0.79 16.86 12.16
N LEU A 162 -2.05 16.85 12.57
CA LEU A 162 -2.48 16.31 13.86
C LEU A 162 -2.68 14.80 13.74
N ARG A 163 -2.23 14.06 14.75
CA ARG A 163 -2.36 12.60 14.84
C ARG A 163 -2.93 12.25 16.20
N SER A 164 -3.97 11.41 16.26
CA SER A 164 -4.56 10.89 17.49
C SER A 164 -3.90 9.60 17.96
#